data_AF-A0A955TSD4-F1
#
_entry.id   AF-A0A955TSD4-F1
#
_cell.length_a   1.000
_cell.length_b   1.000
_cell.length_c   1.000
_cell.angle_alpha   90.00
_cell.angle_beta   90.00
_cell.angle_gamma   90.00
#
_symmetry.space_group_name_H-M   'P 1'
#
loop_
_entity.id
_entity.type
_entity.pdbx_description
1 polymer ?
#
loop_
_entity_poly.entity_id
_entity_poly.type
_entity_poly.pdbx_seq_one_letter_code
_entity_poly.pdbx_strand_id
1 'polypeptide(L)'
;MAENQDGSEKSEQPSGRRLEEARRKGQVPMTRELPPLVVLVGGVGLLSLWAPPALWHLSQYQRNWFESVGTFQLTPSTLHALMRDITEEIFLPMLPFGLVVALLAVGSLLIQTGPLWVGEALQPKPEKLNPKNGMKRIFSLKGSVELLKSLHKMGGIGG
;
A
#
# COMPACT_ATOMS: atom_id res chain seq x y z
N MET A 1 32.87 30.42 -6.07
CA MET A 1 33.16 30.87 -7.45
C MET A 1 31.97 30.47 -8.30
N ALA A 2 31.23 31.47 -8.77
CA ALA A 2 30.21 31.50 -9.82
C ALA A 2 29.03 30.50 -9.78
N GLU A 3 27.88 31.06 -9.39
CA GLU A 3 26.52 30.83 -9.88
C GLU A 3 26.38 30.03 -11.18
N ASN A 4 25.70 28.88 -11.09
CA ASN A 4 24.90 28.37 -12.21
C ASN A 4 23.45 28.84 -11.98
N GLN A 5 23.23 30.15 -12.18
CA GLN A 5 21.91 30.73 -12.42
C GLN A 5 21.63 30.62 -13.92
N ASP A 6 21.28 29.43 -14.39
CA ASP A 6 20.51 29.29 -15.64
C ASP A 6 19.12 28.80 -15.30
N GLY A 7 18.44 29.60 -14.48
CA GLY A 7 16.99 29.58 -14.28
C GLY A 7 16.29 30.26 -15.46
N SER A 8 16.61 29.86 -16.69
CA SER A 8 15.72 30.12 -17.81
C SER A 8 14.51 29.20 -17.65
N GLU A 9 13.57 29.62 -16.80
CA GLU A 9 12.22 29.05 -16.79
C GLU A 9 11.65 29.27 -18.20
N LYS A 10 11.79 28.24 -19.04
CA LYS A 10 11.10 28.17 -20.33
C LYS A 10 9.61 28.28 -20.04
N SER A 11 9.05 29.45 -20.33
CA SER A 11 7.63 29.80 -20.20
C SER A 11 6.74 29.06 -21.19
N GLU A 12 7.32 28.32 -22.12
CA GLU A 12 6.59 27.54 -23.11
C GLU A 12 6.18 26.18 -22.58
N GLN A 13 4.92 25.80 -22.85
CA GLN A 13 4.42 24.47 -22.54
C GLN A 13 5.31 23.41 -23.21
N PRO A 14 5.69 22.34 -22.50
CA PRO A 14 6.49 21.28 -23.09
C PRO A 14 5.76 20.68 -24.29
N SER A 15 6.46 20.52 -25.42
CA SER A 15 5.89 19.87 -26.60
C SER A 15 5.44 18.44 -26.28
N GLY A 16 4.43 17.93 -27.01
CA GLY A 16 3.89 16.58 -26.76
C GLY A 16 4.94 15.48 -26.74
N ARG A 17 5.98 15.59 -27.59
CA ARG A 17 7.13 14.66 -27.60
C ARG A 17 7.94 14.68 -26.31
N ARG A 18 8.16 15.86 -25.70
CA ARG A 18 8.85 15.97 -24.40
C ARG A 18 8.01 15.36 -23.27
N LEU A 19 6.69 15.54 -23.30
CA LEU A 19 5.78 14.93 -22.32
C LEU A 19 5.78 13.40 -22.42
N GLU A 20 5.77 12.86 -23.64
CA GLU A 20 5.82 11.40 -23.84
C GLU A 20 7.17 10.81 -23.40
N GLU A 21 8.28 11.48 -23.68
CA GLU A 21 9.62 11.08 -23.20
C GLU A 21 9.72 11.13 -21.67
N ALA A 22 9.18 12.18 -21.03
CA ALA A 22 9.13 12.28 -19.57
C ALA A 22 8.30 11.14 -18.96
N ARG A 23 7.15 10.82 -19.57
CA ARG A 23 6.30 9.69 -19.18
C ARG A 23 7.02 8.35 -19.34
N ARG A 24 7.72 8.10 -20.46
CA ARG A 24 8.53 6.88 -20.66
C ARG A 24 9.61 6.70 -19.60
N LYS A 25 10.17 7.79 -19.09
CA LYS A 25 11.15 7.80 -17.98
C LYS A 25 10.50 7.67 -16.59
N GLY A 26 9.17 7.56 -16.50
CA GLY A 26 8.40 7.47 -15.26
C GLY A 26 8.17 8.79 -14.54
N GLN A 27 8.44 9.92 -15.20
CA GLN A 27 8.23 11.26 -14.63
C GLN A 27 6.80 11.72 -14.93
N VAL A 28 5.84 11.18 -14.19
CA VAL A 28 4.42 11.54 -14.29
C VAL A 28 4.00 12.31 -13.04
N PRO A 29 3.27 13.43 -13.17
CA PRO A 29 2.75 14.15 -12.01
C PRO A 29 1.82 13.22 -11.21
N MET A 30 2.13 13.04 -9.92
CA MET A 30 1.35 12.21 -9.02
C MET A 30 1.39 12.80 -7.61
N THR A 31 0.25 12.81 -6.94
CA THR A 31 0.14 13.25 -5.55
C THR A 31 0.48 12.08 -4.62
N ARG A 32 1.50 12.27 -3.78
CA ARG A 32 1.94 11.24 -2.83
C ARG A 32 0.91 10.93 -1.74
N GLU A 33 -0.08 11.80 -1.56
CA GLU A 33 -1.06 11.72 -0.46
C GLU A 33 -2.39 11.06 -0.87
N LEU A 34 -2.70 11.02 -2.17
CA LEU A 34 -3.96 10.46 -2.64
C LEU A 34 -4.06 8.93 -2.45
N PRO A 35 -3.04 8.12 -2.79
CA PRO A 35 -3.14 6.66 -2.60
C PRO A 35 -3.37 6.25 -1.14
N PRO A 36 -2.62 6.78 -0.15
CA PRO A 36 -2.89 6.47 1.25
C PRO A 36 -4.30 6.89 1.70
N LEU A 37 -4.81 8.05 1.26
CA LEU A 37 -6.16 8.51 1.59
C LEU A 37 -7.25 7.60 1.02
N VAL A 38 -7.12 7.20 -0.25
CA VAL A 38 -8.08 6.29 -0.90
C VAL A 38 -8.10 4.93 -0.20
N VAL A 39 -6.93 4.39 0.13
CA VAL A 39 -6.82 3.12 0.86
C VAL A 39 -7.37 3.25 2.29
N LEU A 40 -7.14 4.38 2.98
CA LEU A 40 -7.65 4.61 4.33
C LEU A 40 -9.19 4.71 4.32
N VAL A 41 -9.75 5.62 3.53
CA VAL A 41 -11.21 5.85 3.48
C VAL A 41 -11.93 4.62 2.92
N GLY A 42 -11.43 4.08 1.81
CA GLY A 42 -11.99 2.87 1.21
C GLY A 42 -11.82 1.64 2.10
N GLY A 43 -10.69 1.53 2.82
CA GLY A 43 -10.44 0.45 3.78
C GLY A 43 -11.37 0.51 5.00
N VAL A 44 -11.59 1.70 5.56
CA VAL A 44 -12.57 1.89 6.65
C VAL A 44 -13.99 1.59 6.20
N GLY A 45 -14.38 2.08 5.01
CA GLY A 45 -15.70 1.77 4.44
C GLY A 45 -15.87 0.30 4.09
N LEU A 46 -14.81 -0.37 3.62
CA LEU A 46 -14.84 -1.81 3.37
C LEU A 46 -14.95 -2.57 4.69
N LEU A 47 -14.18 -2.20 5.72
CA LEU A 47 -14.24 -2.81 7.04
C LEU A 47 -15.62 -2.67 7.68
N SER A 48 -16.28 -1.52 7.56
CA SER A 48 -17.60 -1.32 8.14
C SER A 48 -18.67 -2.22 7.54
N LEU A 49 -18.54 -2.57 6.25
CA LEU A 49 -19.43 -3.49 5.56
C LEU A 49 -19.03 -4.97 5.74
N TRP A 50 -17.72 -5.25 5.77
CA TRP A 50 -17.18 -6.60 5.77
C TRP A 50 -17.08 -7.21 7.18
N ALA A 51 -16.77 -6.40 8.18
CA ALA A 51 -16.54 -6.88 9.55
C ALA A 51 -17.79 -7.48 10.20
N PRO A 52 -19.01 -6.90 10.11
CA PRO A 52 -20.18 -7.47 10.79
C PRO A 52 -20.51 -8.92 10.38
N PRO A 53 -20.64 -9.28 9.09
CA PRO A 53 -20.93 -10.66 8.70
C PRO A 53 -19.75 -11.59 9.01
N ALA A 54 -18.50 -11.14 8.86
CA ALA A 54 -17.32 -11.95 9.16
C ALA A 54 -17.22 -12.29 10.66
N LEU A 55 -17.48 -11.31 11.54
CA LEU A 55 -17.50 -11.51 12.99
C LEU A 55 -18.66 -12.39 13.41
N TRP A 56 -19.84 -12.24 12.79
CA TRP A 56 -20.97 -13.12 13.05
C TRP A 56 -20.64 -14.57 12.66
N HIS A 57 -20.11 -14.80 11.46
CA HIS A 57 -19.67 -16.12 11.01
C HIS A 57 -18.66 -16.76 11.96
N LEU A 58 -17.61 -16.00 12.33
CA LEU A 58 -16.60 -16.45 13.28
C LEU A 58 -17.21 -16.79 14.66
N SER A 59 -18.19 -16.01 15.12
CA SER A 59 -18.88 -16.28 16.38
C SER A 59 -19.71 -17.57 16.34
N GLN A 60 -20.33 -17.89 15.20
CA GLN A 60 -21.07 -19.15 15.02
C GLN A 60 -20.10 -20.33 14.97
N TYR A 61 -19.00 -20.20 14.23
CA TYR A 61 -17.96 -21.22 14.18
C TYR A 61 -17.40 -21.53 15.58
N GLN A 62 -17.09 -20.50 16.37
CA GLN A 62 -16.62 -20.68 17.75
C GLN A 62 -17.67 -21.36 18.65
N ARG A 63 -18.95 -20.97 18.55
CA ARG A 63 -20.04 -21.60 19.31
C ARG A 63 -20.14 -23.10 19.01
N ASN A 64 -20.18 -23.47 17.74
CA ASN A 64 -20.23 -24.86 17.30
C ASN A 64 -19.02 -25.65 17.82
N TRP A 65 -17.84 -25.02 17.78
CA TRP A 65 -16.64 -25.61 18.36
C TRP A 65 -16.80 -25.89 19.85
N PHE A 66 -17.17 -24.89 20.64
CA PHE A 66 -17.35 -25.03 22.08
C PHE A 66 -18.40 -26.08 22.47
N GLU A 67 -19.50 -26.18 21.71
CA GLU A 67 -20.52 -27.22 21.93
C GLU A 67 -19.98 -28.64 21.66
N SER A 68 -19.08 -28.79 20.70
CA SER A 68 -18.50 -30.08 20.32
C SER A 68 -17.29 -30.53 21.17
N VAL A 69 -16.71 -29.64 21.99
CA VAL A 69 -15.49 -29.91 22.79
C VAL A 69 -15.64 -31.16 23.67
N GLY A 70 -16.81 -31.38 24.27
CA GLY A 70 -17.07 -32.52 25.14
C GLY A 70 -17.06 -33.88 24.42
N THR A 71 -17.20 -33.88 23.09
CA THR A 71 -17.23 -35.07 22.24
C THR A 71 -16.01 -35.19 21.33
N PHE A 72 -15.14 -34.18 21.31
CA PHE A 72 -14.00 -34.12 20.40
C PHE A 72 -12.85 -35.00 20.88
N GLN A 73 -12.48 -36.00 20.10
CA GLN A 73 -11.31 -36.85 20.38
C GLN A 73 -10.07 -36.27 19.69
N LEU A 74 -9.04 -35.95 20.48
CA LEU A 74 -7.76 -35.47 19.98
C LEU A 74 -6.93 -36.65 19.46
N THR A 75 -6.81 -36.75 18.14
CA THR A 75 -5.98 -37.72 17.43
C THR A 75 -5.15 -36.97 16.38
N PRO A 76 -4.03 -37.53 15.88
CA PRO A 76 -3.23 -36.85 14.85
C PRO A 76 -4.03 -36.48 13.59
N SER A 77 -4.99 -37.32 13.18
CA SER A 77 -5.86 -37.06 12.04
C SER A 77 -6.90 -35.96 12.31
N THR A 78 -7.54 -35.97 13.49
CA THR A 78 -8.51 -34.92 13.88
C THR A 78 -7.82 -33.58 14.13
N LEU A 79 -6.57 -33.58 14.60
CA LEU A 79 -5.76 -32.38 14.74
C LEU A 79 -5.41 -31.75 13.39
N HIS A 80 -5.06 -32.58 12.38
CA HIS A 80 -4.77 -32.07 11.04
C HIS A 80 -6.03 -31.47 10.38
N ALA A 81 -7.17 -32.15 10.49
CA ALA A 81 -8.46 -31.64 10.02
C ALA A 81 -8.81 -30.30 10.68
N LEU A 82 -8.64 -30.20 12.01
CA LEU A 82 -8.86 -28.97 12.77
C LEU A 82 -7.98 -27.81 12.29
N MET A 83 -6.68 -28.06 12.07
CA MET A 83 -5.77 -27.03 11.57
C MET A 83 -6.18 -26.54 10.18
N ARG A 84 -6.63 -27.45 9.31
CA ARG A 84 -7.13 -27.11 7.98
C ARG A 84 -8.40 -26.25 8.09
N ASP A 85 -9.37 -26.68 8.88
CA ASP A 85 -10.64 -25.97 9.06
C ASP A 85 -10.42 -24.56 9.62
N ILE A 86 -9.59 -24.40 10.66
CA ILE A 86 -9.25 -23.07 11.19
C ILE A 86 -8.57 -22.19 10.12
N THR A 87 -7.69 -22.78 9.31
CA THR A 87 -7.01 -22.05 8.25
C THR A 87 -7.99 -21.58 7.19
N GLU A 88 -8.89 -22.45 6.73
CA GLU A 88 -9.91 -22.09 5.73
C GLU A 88 -10.88 -21.03 6.28
N GLU A 89 -11.35 -21.19 7.52
CA GLU A 89 -12.30 -20.27 8.15
C GLU A 89 -11.73 -18.86 8.42
N ILE A 90 -10.40 -18.74 8.59
CA ILE A 90 -9.74 -17.44 8.79
C ILE A 90 -9.25 -16.86 7.46
N PHE A 91 -8.54 -17.63 6.64
CA PHE A 91 -7.88 -17.11 5.45
C PHE A 91 -8.85 -16.85 4.30
N LEU A 92 -9.84 -17.71 4.09
CA LEU A 92 -10.73 -17.61 2.94
C LEU A 92 -11.59 -16.32 2.97
N PRO A 93 -12.13 -15.88 4.14
CA PRO A 93 -12.81 -14.59 4.25
C PRO A 93 -11.88 -13.37 4.17
N MET A 94 -10.58 -13.52 4.50
CA MET A 94 -9.61 -12.42 4.45
C MET A 94 -9.06 -12.16 3.03
N LEU A 95 -8.98 -13.19 2.18
CA LEU A 95 -8.53 -13.07 0.79
C LEU A 95 -9.29 -11.99 -0.01
N PRO A 96 -10.63 -12.02 -0.11
CA PRO A 96 -11.37 -11.00 -0.85
C PRO A 96 -11.22 -9.60 -0.25
N PHE A 97 -11.12 -9.48 1.08
CA PHE A 97 -10.83 -8.21 1.74
C PHE A 97 -9.47 -7.64 1.28
N GLY A 98 -8.42 -8.47 1.33
CA GLY A 98 -7.09 -8.09 0.88
C GLY A 98 -7.05 -7.73 -0.61
N LEU A 99 -7.79 -8.46 -1.44
CA LEU A 99 -7.92 -8.16 -2.87
C LEU A 99 -8.54 -6.79 -3.11
N VAL A 100 -9.64 -6.43 -2.43
CA VAL A 100 -10.26 -5.12 -2.61
C VAL A 100 -9.33 -4.00 -2.14
N VAL A 101 -8.64 -4.15 -1.01
CA VAL A 101 -7.64 -3.18 -0.54
C VAL A 101 -6.50 -3.01 -1.55
N ALA A 102 -6.00 -4.11 -2.13
CA ALA A 102 -4.99 -4.06 -3.18
C ALA A 102 -5.51 -3.35 -4.45
N LEU A 103 -6.76 -3.60 -4.84
CA LEU A 103 -7.40 -2.92 -5.96
C LEU A 103 -7.58 -1.42 -5.70
N LEU A 104 -7.91 -1.00 -4.48
CA LEU A 104 -7.96 0.42 -4.11
C LEU A 104 -6.57 1.07 -4.25
N ALA A 105 -5.52 0.40 -3.75
CA ALA A 105 -4.15 0.90 -3.84
C ALA A 105 -3.70 1.03 -5.31
N VAL A 106 -3.83 -0.04 -6.10
CA VAL A 106 -3.46 -0.05 -7.52
C VAL A 106 -4.33 0.92 -8.33
N GLY A 107 -5.64 0.92 -8.09
CA GLY A 107 -6.60 1.79 -8.75
C GLY A 107 -6.30 3.28 -8.50
N SER A 108 -5.96 3.65 -7.27
CA SER A 108 -5.58 5.03 -6.94
C SER A 108 -4.32 5.50 -7.67
N LEU A 109 -3.37 4.59 -7.94
CA LEU A 109 -2.18 4.86 -8.73
C LEU A 109 -2.55 4.98 -10.22
N LEU A 110 -3.33 4.03 -10.75
CA LEU A 110 -3.77 4.03 -12.15
C LEU A 110 -4.61 5.25 -12.51
N ILE A 111 -5.47 5.73 -11.62
CA ILE A 111 -6.26 6.96 -11.85
C ILE A 111 -5.34 8.18 -11.97
N GLN A 112 -4.24 8.23 -11.21
CA GLN A 112 -3.32 9.37 -11.25
C GLN A 112 -2.38 9.34 -12.44
N THR A 113 -1.79 8.18 -12.73
CA THR A 113 -0.71 8.07 -13.73
C THR A 113 -1.20 7.54 -15.08
N GLY A 114 -2.40 6.99 -15.13
CA GLY A 114 -2.80 6.04 -16.16
C GLY A 114 -1.95 4.75 -16.10
N PRO A 115 -2.16 3.82 -17.04
CA PRO A 115 -1.21 2.75 -17.28
C PRO A 115 0.16 3.34 -17.62
N LEU A 116 1.19 2.96 -16.87
CA LEU A 116 2.55 3.46 -17.03
C LEU A 116 3.53 2.30 -16.98
N TRP A 117 4.22 2.06 -18.09
CA TRP A 117 5.26 1.03 -18.18
C TRP A 117 6.62 1.70 -18.32
N VAL A 118 7.51 1.47 -17.35
CA VAL A 118 8.87 2.04 -17.34
C VAL A 118 9.87 0.90 -17.23
N GLY A 119 10.26 0.33 -18.38
CA GLY A 119 11.22 -0.78 -18.42
C GLY A 119 12.58 -0.42 -17.79
N GLU A 120 13.00 0.83 -17.91
CA GLU A 120 14.24 1.36 -17.30
C GLU A 120 14.20 1.39 -15.76
N ALA A 121 13.02 1.34 -15.14
CA ALA A 121 12.88 1.31 -13.69
C ALA A 121 13.19 -0.07 -13.10
N LEU A 122 13.11 -1.13 -13.91
CA LEU A 122 13.44 -2.51 -13.51
C LEU A 122 14.94 -2.79 -13.54
N GLN A 123 15.75 -1.92 -14.16
CA GLN A 123 17.19 -2.08 -14.18
C GLN A 123 17.81 -1.71 -12.82
N PRO A 124 18.65 -2.58 -12.22
CA PRO A 124 19.33 -2.25 -10.97
C PRO A 124 20.29 -1.08 -11.20
N LYS A 125 20.06 0.04 -10.53
CA LYS A 125 20.92 1.24 -10.61
C LYS A 125 21.91 1.21 -9.43
N PRO A 126 23.21 0.99 -9.65
CA PRO A 126 24.20 0.85 -8.57
C PRO A 126 24.25 2.06 -7.63
N GLU A 127 24.02 3.25 -8.19
CA GLU A 127 23.97 4.52 -7.45
C GLU A 127 22.88 4.55 -6.37
N LYS A 128 21.75 3.87 -6.62
CA LYS A 128 20.62 3.75 -5.68
C LYS A 128 20.87 2.69 -4.61
N LEU A 129 21.81 1.77 -4.84
CA LEU A 129 22.19 0.71 -3.90
C LEU A 129 23.32 1.14 -2.95
N ASN A 130 23.97 2.28 -3.21
CA ASN A 130 25.06 2.77 -2.36
C ASN A 130 24.53 3.23 -0.97
N PRO A 131 24.94 2.59 0.15
CA PRO A 131 24.48 2.92 1.50
C PRO A 131 24.76 4.38 1.89
N LYS A 132 25.88 4.95 1.42
CA LYS A 132 26.26 6.34 1.71
C LYS A 132 25.26 7.35 1.12
N ASN A 133 24.78 7.08 -0.10
CA ASN A 133 23.75 7.90 -0.74
C ASN A 133 22.40 7.76 -0.02
N GLY A 134 22.07 6.54 0.45
CA GLY A 134 20.90 6.29 1.28
C GLY A 134 20.91 7.09 2.57
N MET A 135 22.04 7.06 3.30
CA MET A 135 22.22 7.81 4.54
C MET A 135 22.07 9.33 4.33
N LYS A 136 22.72 9.87 3.29
CA LYS A 136 22.60 11.29 2.94
C LYS A 136 21.15 11.68 2.60
N ARG A 137 20.38 10.77 1.98
CA ARG A 137 18.97 11.02 1.65
C ARG A 137 18.10 11.06 2.90
N ILE A 138 18.32 10.15 3.85
CA ILE A 138 17.59 10.09 5.12
C ILE A 138 17.89 11.35 5.96
N PHE A 139 19.16 11.71 6.13
CA PHE A 139 19.60 12.89 6.89
C PHE A 139 19.65 14.19 6.05
N SER A 140 18.92 14.25 4.94
CA SER A 140 18.81 15.48 4.15
C SER A 140 17.72 16.41 4.71
N LEU A 141 17.82 17.71 4.40
CA LEU A 141 16.73 18.68 4.62
C LEU A 141 15.37 18.17 4.13
N LYS A 142 15.38 17.49 2.98
CA LYS A 142 14.16 16.89 2.41
C LYS A 142 13.61 15.78 3.29
N GLY A 143 14.47 14.93 3.84
CA GLY A 143 14.09 13.91 4.81
C GLY A 143 13.46 14.52 6.07
N SER A 144 14.08 15.55 6.64
CA SER A 144 13.53 16.26 7.81
C SER A 144 12.14 16.86 7.55
N VAL A 145 11.91 17.44 6.37
CA VAL A 145 10.59 17.99 5.99
C VAL A 145 9.56 16.87 5.81
N GLU A 146 9.93 15.74 5.21
CA GLU A 146 9.05 14.57 5.10
C GLU A 146 8.68 13.99 6.48
N LEU A 147 9.63 13.94 7.42
CA LEU A 147 9.39 13.53 8.80
C LEU A 147 8.45 14.48 9.54
N LEU A 148 8.63 15.79 9.39
CA LEU A 148 7.72 16.76 10.01
C LEU A 148 6.28 16.60 9.49
N LYS A 149 6.13 16.40 8.17
CA LYS A 149 4.82 16.13 7.55
C LYS A 149 4.19 14.84 8.06
N SER A 150 4.98 13.77 8.24
CA SER A 150 4.45 12.50 8.76
C SER A 150 4.03 12.63 10.23
N LEU A 151 4.81 13.32 11.07
CA LEU A 151 4.45 13.63 12.46
C LEU A 151 3.16 14.44 12.55
N HIS A 152 3.00 15.47 11.71
CA HIS A 152 1.77 16.27 11.68
C HIS A 152 0.55 15.43 11.29
N LYS A 153 0.68 14.55 10.30
CA LYS A 153 -0.39 13.62 9.90
C LYS A 153 -0.77 12.66 11.03
N MET A 154 0.23 12.07 11.70
CA MET A 154 -0.03 11.17 12.84
C MET A 154 -0.73 11.91 13.99
N GLY A 155 -0.30 13.14 14.30
CA GLY A 155 -0.96 13.97 15.30
C GLY A 155 -2.41 14.33 14.94
N GLY A 156 -2.69 14.62 13.67
CA GLY A 156 -4.04 14.94 13.21
C GLY A 156 -4.99 13.75 13.09
N ILE A 157 -4.48 12.52 12.94
CA ILE A 157 -5.30 11.29 12.85
C ILE A 157 -5.54 10.67 14.24
N GLY A 158 -4.64 10.90 15.20
CA GLY A 158 -4.72 10.35 16.56
C GLY A 158 -5.34 11.28 17.62
N GLY A 159 -5.84 12.45 17.23
CA GLY A 159 -6.50 13.42 18.11
C GLY A 159 -8.02 13.35 18.05
#